data_AF-A0A9D5VA84-F1
#
_entry.id   AF-A0A9D5VA84-F1
#
_cell.length_a   1.000
_cell.length_b   1.000
_cell.length_c   1.000
_cell.angle_alpha   90.00
_cell.angle_beta   90.00
_cell.angle_gamma   90.00
#
_symmetry.space_group_name_H-M   'P 1'
#
loop_
_entity.id
_entity.type
_entity.pdbx_description
1 polymer ?
#
loop_
_entity_poly.entity_id
_entity_poly.type
_entity_poly.pdbx_seq_one_letter_code
_entity_poly.pdbx_strand_id
1 'polypeptide(L)'
;MLMGNAQAEAQAKYQQRQMELQKLIEQRKRDQEERKMRDLLKKEQASARARFGAMGMNSGGGSARAVLDGMQKKFSRDLAEMNEMYDLQDYAEQSQAAFQSEIDLLGEQQNNFGKLMSYASSVAGGLQGTKPAYPDFIGP
;
A
#
# COMPACT_ATOMS: atom_id res chain seq x y z
N MET A 1 -26.05 21.60 5.44
CA MET A 1 -25.64 20.17 5.38
C MET A 1 -24.10 20.07 5.32
N LEU A 2 -23.39 20.35 6.42
CA LEU A 2 -21.92 20.34 6.49
C LEU A 2 -21.33 19.09 7.18
N MET A 3 -22.18 18.21 7.74
CA MET A 3 -21.72 17.06 8.54
C MET A 3 -21.23 15.85 7.73
N GLY A 4 -21.58 15.73 6.44
CA GLY A 4 -21.18 14.58 5.61
C GLY A 4 -19.69 14.58 5.22
N ASN A 5 -19.14 15.75 4.88
CA ASN A 5 -17.75 15.86 4.42
C ASN A 5 -16.73 15.67 5.56
N ALA A 6 -17.07 16.09 6.78
CA ALA A 6 -16.19 15.95 7.95
C ALA A 6 -16.01 14.48 8.39
N GLN A 7 -17.04 13.63 8.20
CA GLN A 7 -16.95 12.20 8.51
C GLN A 7 -16.14 11.42 7.47
N ALA A 8 -16.24 11.80 6.18
CA ALA A 8 -15.43 11.21 5.11
C ALA A 8 -13.93 11.52 5.29
N GLU A 9 -13.57 12.77 5.59
CA GLU A 9 -12.17 13.14 5.87
C GLU A 9 -11.60 12.43 7.10
N ALA A 10 -12.41 12.22 8.14
CA ALA A 10 -11.98 11.54 9.36
C ALA A 10 -11.67 10.05 9.09
N GLN A 11 -12.47 9.38 8.26
CA GLN A 11 -12.21 8.00 7.84
C GLN A 11 -10.97 7.90 6.94
N ALA A 12 -10.81 8.80 5.97
CA ALA A 12 -9.63 8.83 5.10
C ALA A 12 -8.33 9.00 5.89
N LYS A 13 -8.29 9.93 6.87
CA LYS A 13 -7.13 10.12 7.75
C LYS A 13 -6.84 8.92 8.66
N TYR A 14 -7.87 8.15 9.02
CA TYR A 14 -7.69 6.95 9.82
C TYR A 14 -7.07 5.82 8.99
N GLN A 15 -7.56 5.63 7.75
CA GLN A 15 -7.00 4.67 6.81
C GLN A 15 -5.54 5.01 6.43
N GLN A 16 -5.24 6.28 6.17
CA GLN A 16 -3.86 6.73 5.88
C GLN A 16 -2.89 6.39 7.01
N ARG A 17 -3.26 6.66 8.27
CA ARG A 17 -2.40 6.31 9.41
C ARG A 17 -2.18 4.81 9.56
N GLN A 18 -3.17 3.99 9.24
CA GLN A 18 -2.99 2.53 9.26
C GLN A 18 -2.01 2.07 8.18
N MET A 19 -2.11 2.63 6.97
CA MET A 19 -1.17 2.32 5.88
C MET A 19 0.26 2.76 6.22
N GLU A 20 0.44 3.96 6.79
CA GLU A 20 1.76 4.42 7.24
C GLU A 20 2.37 3.51 8.32
N LEU A 21 1.56 3.07 9.28
CA LEU A 21 1.98 2.12 10.31
C LEU A 21 2.41 0.78 9.71
N GLN A 22 1.65 0.25 8.75
CA GLN A 22 2.01 -0.98 8.05
C GLN A 22 3.33 -0.83 7.31
N LYS A 23 3.51 0.25 6.53
CA LYS A 23 4.77 0.55 5.83
C LYS A 23 5.96 0.63 6.78
N LEU A 24 5.79 1.28 7.93
CA LEU A 24 6.86 1.40 8.93
C LEU A 24 7.25 0.03 9.52
N ILE A 25 6.27 -0.81 9.83
CA ILE A 25 6.50 -2.16 10.36
C ILE A 25 7.23 -3.01 9.32
N GLU A 26 6.78 -2.95 8.07
CA GLU A 26 7.38 -3.69 6.96
C GLU A 26 8.82 -3.25 6.71
N GLN A 27 9.08 -1.93 6.69
CA GLN A 27 10.43 -1.40 6.56
C GLN A 27 11.35 -1.88 7.69
N ARG A 28 10.88 -1.86 8.94
CA ARG A 28 11.66 -2.40 10.07
C ARG A 28 11.92 -3.91 9.94
N LYS A 29 10.97 -4.67 9.40
CA LYS A 29 11.13 -6.10 9.16
C LYS A 29 12.19 -6.35 8.09
N ARG A 30 12.17 -5.59 6.99
CA ARG A 30 13.20 -5.61 5.93
C ARG A 30 14.59 -5.36 6.52
N ASP A 31 14.75 -4.29 7.32
CA ASP A 31 16.03 -3.96 7.95
C ASP A 31 16.55 -5.08 8.88
N GLN A 32 15.66 -5.74 9.62
CA GLN A 32 16.04 -6.84 10.49
C GLN A 32 16.47 -8.09 9.72
N GLU A 33 15.77 -8.41 8.64
CA GLU A 33 16.11 -9.55 7.76
C GLU A 33 17.46 -9.30 7.08
N GLU A 34 17.71 -8.09 6.59
CA GLU A 34 18.99 -7.72 6.00
C GLU A 34 20.16 -7.88 6.99
N ARG A 35 19.97 -7.44 8.23
CA ARG A 35 20.97 -7.60 9.31
C ARG A 35 21.23 -9.07 9.62
N LYS A 36 20.17 -9.87 9.78
CA LYS A 36 20.29 -11.31 10.04
C LYS A 36 21.06 -12.01 8.92
N MET A 37 20.75 -11.68 7.68
CA MET A 37 21.43 -12.23 6.50
C MET A 37 22.92 -11.86 6.51
N ARG A 38 23.27 -10.60 6.77
CA ARG A 38 24.67 -10.15 6.86
C ARG A 38 25.43 -10.86 7.99
N ASP A 39 24.79 -11.06 9.15
CA ASP A 39 25.40 -11.74 10.28
C ASP A 39 25.59 -13.24 10.01
N LEU A 40 24.64 -13.89 9.34
CA LEU A 40 24.78 -15.26 8.88
C LEU A 40 25.96 -15.40 7.91
N LEU A 41 26.09 -14.50 6.93
CA LEU A 41 27.23 -14.51 6.01
C LEU A 41 28.56 -14.38 6.75
N LYS A 42 28.67 -13.44 7.69
CA LYS A 42 29.90 -13.26 8.49
C LYS A 42 30.25 -14.53 9.26
N LYS A 43 29.26 -15.18 9.87
CA LYS A 43 29.43 -16.44 10.60
C LYS A 43 29.85 -17.57 9.67
N GLU A 44 29.23 -17.69 8.50
CA GLU A 44 29.59 -18.70 7.51
C GLU A 44 31.01 -18.49 6.96
N GLN A 45 31.38 -17.26 6.62
CA GLN A 45 32.75 -16.94 6.19
C GLN A 45 33.77 -17.25 7.28
N ALA A 46 33.49 -16.89 8.54
CA ALA A 46 34.35 -17.22 9.67
C ALA A 46 34.45 -18.74 9.88
N SER A 47 33.33 -19.46 9.77
CA SER A 47 33.28 -20.92 9.88
C SER A 47 34.08 -21.59 8.75
N ALA A 48 33.92 -21.14 7.51
CA ALA A 48 34.68 -21.62 6.36
C ALA A 48 36.18 -21.37 6.55
N ARG A 49 36.58 -20.16 6.95
CA ARG A 49 37.98 -19.85 7.29
C ARG A 49 38.53 -20.75 8.39
N ALA A 50 37.76 -20.98 9.46
CA ALA A 50 38.14 -21.86 10.55
C ALA A 50 38.29 -23.32 10.10
N ARG A 51 37.37 -23.83 9.28
CA ARG A 51 37.44 -25.19 8.70
C ARG A 51 38.67 -25.35 7.82
N PHE A 52 38.95 -24.39 6.93
CA PHE A 52 40.15 -24.41 6.10
C PHE A 52 41.42 -24.38 6.97
N GLY A 53 41.48 -23.50 7.96
CA GLY A 53 42.60 -23.44 8.90
C GLY A 53 42.80 -24.75 9.66
N ALA A 54 41.73 -25.39 10.13
CA ALA A 54 41.77 -26.67 10.82
C ALA A 54 42.25 -27.83 9.93
N MET A 55 41.98 -27.77 8.61
CA MET A 55 42.48 -28.74 7.63
C MET A 55 43.93 -28.49 7.19
N GLY A 56 44.64 -27.54 7.82
CA GLY A 56 46.00 -27.16 7.42
C GLY A 56 46.06 -26.37 6.11
N MET A 57 44.92 -26.06 5.51
CA MET A 57 44.83 -25.13 4.40
C MET A 57 44.90 -23.71 4.95
N ASN A 58 46.03 -23.04 4.72
CA ASN A 58 46.13 -21.63 5.09
C ASN A 58 45.04 -20.84 4.36
N SER A 59 44.30 -19.99 5.08
CA SER A 59 43.21 -19.17 4.54
C SER A 59 43.62 -18.25 3.37
N GLY A 60 44.93 -18.10 3.13
CA GLY A 60 45.50 -17.41 1.98
C GLY A 60 45.60 -18.21 0.68
N GLY A 61 45.38 -19.53 0.70
CA GLY A 61 45.45 -20.39 -0.49
C GLY A 61 44.33 -20.09 -1.50
N GLY A 62 44.67 -20.12 -2.80
CA GLY A 62 43.77 -19.68 -3.88
C GLY A 62 42.37 -20.32 -3.86
N SER A 63 42.28 -21.61 -3.53
CA SER A 63 41.01 -22.36 -3.51
C SER A 63 40.09 -21.94 -2.35
N ALA A 64 40.63 -21.73 -1.14
CA ALA A 64 39.86 -21.27 0.01
C ALA A 64 39.34 -19.84 -0.20
N ARG A 65 40.16 -18.99 -0.83
CA ARG A 65 39.78 -17.63 -1.22
C ARG A 65 38.66 -17.62 -2.26
N ALA A 66 38.73 -18.50 -3.27
CA ALA A 66 37.70 -18.62 -4.31
C ALA A 66 36.34 -19.06 -3.73
N VAL A 67 36.32 -19.97 -2.76
CA VAL A 67 35.08 -20.38 -2.09
C VAL A 67 34.48 -19.22 -1.30
N LEU A 68 35.30 -18.51 -0.50
CA LEU A 68 34.84 -17.36 0.27
C LEU A 68 34.34 -16.22 -0.63
N ASP A 69 35.03 -15.94 -1.73
CA ASP A 69 34.64 -14.95 -2.74
C ASP A 69 33.35 -15.37 -3.46
N GLY A 70 33.20 -16.66 -3.78
CA GLY A 70 31.97 -17.21 -4.36
C GLY A 70 30.76 -17.07 -3.42
N MET A 71 30.94 -17.36 -2.12
CA MET A 71 29.90 -17.16 -1.11
C MET A 71 29.51 -15.69 -0.98
N GLN A 72 30.50 -14.79 -0.97
CA GLN A 72 30.25 -13.35 -0.93
C GLN A 72 29.50 -12.87 -2.17
N LYS A 73 29.91 -13.29 -3.38
CA LYS A 73 29.24 -12.94 -4.63
C LYS A 73 27.82 -13.47 -4.71
N LYS A 74 27.59 -14.72 -4.28
CA LYS A 74 26.24 -15.29 -4.21
C LYS A 74 25.37 -14.45 -3.29
N PHE A 75 25.85 -14.13 -2.10
CA PHE A 75 25.10 -13.32 -1.14
C PHE A 75 24.81 -11.90 -1.63
N SER A 76 25.79 -11.24 -2.28
CA SER A 76 25.57 -9.92 -2.88
C SER A 76 24.50 -9.96 -3.97
N ARG A 77 24.43 -11.05 -4.75
CA ARG A 77 23.39 -11.26 -5.74
C ARG A 77 22.03 -11.52 -5.08
N ASP A 78 21.97 -12.40 -4.09
CA ASP A 78 20.74 -12.72 -3.36
C ASP A 78 20.15 -11.45 -2.71
N LEU A 79 21.00 -10.56 -2.15
CA LEU A 79 20.58 -9.27 -1.61
C LEU A 79 20.02 -8.32 -2.69
N ALA A 80 20.68 -8.25 -3.83
CA ALA A 80 20.25 -7.40 -4.93
C ALA A 80 18.89 -7.85 -5.48
N GLU A 81 18.70 -9.16 -5.65
CA GLU A 81 17.44 -9.76 -6.10
C GLU A 81 16.31 -9.55 -5.07
N MET A 82 16.60 -9.67 -3.77
CA MET A 82 15.63 -9.35 -2.72
C MET A 82 15.20 -7.88 -2.77
N ASN A 83 16.15 -6.96 -2.92
CA ASN A 83 15.85 -5.53 -3.02
C ASN A 83 15.02 -5.21 -4.28
N GLU A 84 15.37 -5.81 -5.42
CA GLU A 84 14.62 -5.65 -6.67
C GLU A 84 13.19 -6.19 -6.54
N MET A 85 13.01 -7.33 -5.88
CA MET A 85 11.68 -7.86 -5.58
C MET A 85 10.85 -6.91 -4.68
N TYR A 86 11.46 -6.30 -3.68
CA TYR A 86 10.78 -5.31 -2.84
C TYR A 86 10.43 -4.03 -3.59
N ASP A 87 11.33 -3.54 -4.45
CA ASP A 87 11.05 -2.37 -5.29
C ASP A 87 9.88 -2.64 -6.25
N LEU A 88 9.82 -3.86 -6.81
CA LEU A 88 8.69 -4.30 -7.65
C LEU A 88 7.38 -4.39 -6.85
N GLN A 89 7.42 -4.88 -5.62
CA GLN A 89 6.25 -4.95 -4.75
C GLN A 89 5.75 -3.54 -4.39
N ASP A 90 6.64 -2.65 -3.96
CA ASP A 90 6.32 -1.25 -3.65
C ASP A 90 5.73 -0.53 -4.89
N TYR A 91 6.23 -0.84 -6.10
CA TYR A 91 5.69 -0.32 -7.36
C TYR A 91 4.29 -0.87 -7.67
N ALA A 92 4.06 -2.17 -7.48
CA ALA A 92 2.75 -2.80 -7.70
C ALA A 92 1.69 -2.25 -6.73
N GLU A 93 2.06 -2.04 -5.46
CA GLU A 93 1.17 -1.45 -4.45
C GLU A 93 0.84 0.01 -4.77
N GLN A 94 1.80 0.81 -5.22
CA GLN A 94 1.52 2.18 -5.66
C GLN A 94 0.59 2.22 -6.87
N SER A 95 0.78 1.33 -7.84
CA SER A 95 -0.06 1.24 -9.02
C SER A 95 -1.51 0.88 -8.65
N GLN A 96 -1.71 -0.10 -7.77
CA GLN A 96 -3.04 -0.45 -7.28
C GLN A 96 -3.68 0.68 -6.48
N ALA A 97 -2.93 1.31 -5.57
CA ALA A 97 -3.44 2.43 -4.77
C ALA A 97 -3.87 3.61 -5.65
N ALA A 98 -3.10 3.94 -6.69
CA ALA A 98 -3.45 4.98 -7.65
C ALA A 98 -4.74 4.64 -8.39
N PHE A 99 -4.87 3.41 -8.89
CA PHE A 99 -6.08 2.96 -9.58
C PHE A 99 -7.33 2.95 -8.68
N GLN A 100 -7.18 2.51 -7.43
CA GLN A 100 -8.28 2.50 -6.46
C GLN A 100 -8.76 3.92 -6.15
N SER A 101 -7.82 4.86 -5.99
CA SER A 101 -8.14 6.27 -5.75
C SER A 101 -8.90 6.92 -6.92
N GLU A 102 -8.60 6.50 -8.16
CA GLU A 102 -9.30 6.97 -9.35
C GLU A 102 -10.74 6.45 -9.43
N ILE A 103 -10.97 5.18 -9.07
CA ILE A 103 -12.31 4.59 -8.99
C ILE A 103 -13.16 5.28 -7.91
N ASP A 104 -12.59 5.52 -6.72
CA ASP A 104 -13.32 6.19 -5.64
C ASP A 104 -13.72 7.63 -6.02
N LEU A 105 -12.81 8.38 -6.68
CA LEU A 105 -13.08 9.71 -7.22
C LEU A 105 -14.21 9.72 -8.26
N LEU A 106 -14.24 8.74 -9.15
CA LEU A 106 -15.30 8.57 -10.16
C LEU A 106 -16.64 8.20 -9.51
N GLY A 107 -16.62 7.34 -8.50
CA GLY A 107 -17.80 6.96 -7.71
C GLY A 107 -18.41 8.14 -6.97
N GLU A 108 -17.58 9.02 -6.38
CA GLU A 108 -18.06 10.25 -5.75
C GLU A 108 -18.69 11.23 -6.76
N GLN A 109 -18.09 11.38 -7.95
CA GLN A 109 -18.67 12.22 -9.00
C GLN A 109 -20.06 11.72 -9.43
N GLN A 110 -20.22 10.42 -9.66
CA GLN A 110 -21.52 9.85 -10.05
C GLN A 110 -22.58 10.00 -8.95
N ASN A 111 -22.21 9.80 -7.69
CA ASN A 111 -23.12 9.99 -6.56
C ASN A 111 -23.58 11.45 -6.42
N ASN A 112 -22.70 12.41 -6.67
CA ASN A 112 -23.05 13.83 -6.66
C ASN A 112 -23.92 14.21 -7.87
N PHE A 113 -23.65 13.65 -9.05
CA PHE A 113 -24.47 13.87 -10.25
C PHE A 113 -25.88 13.28 -10.10
N GLY A 114 -25.99 12.07 -9.53
CA GLY A 114 -27.27 11.44 -9.22
C GLY A 114 -28.11 12.23 -8.23
N LYS A 115 -27.48 12.82 -7.20
CA LYS A 115 -28.16 13.72 -6.25
C LYS A 115 -28.65 15.00 -6.94
N LEU A 116 -27.84 15.61 -7.80
CA LEU A 116 -28.23 16.79 -8.59
C LEU A 116 -29.43 16.52 -9.49
N MET A 117 -29.44 15.38 -10.19
CA MET A 117 -30.56 14.98 -11.05
C MET A 117 -31.82 14.61 -10.26
N SER A 118 -31.66 13.97 -9.09
CA SER A 118 -32.76 13.71 -8.16
C SER A 118 -33.41 15.01 -7.66
N TYR A 119 -32.61 16.00 -7.27
CA TYR A 119 -33.13 17.31 -6.87
C TYR A 119 -33.86 18.00 -8.01
N ALA A 120 -33.28 18.03 -9.21
CA ALA A 120 -33.92 18.61 -10.39
C ALA A 120 -35.26 17.91 -10.73
N SER A 121 -35.32 16.58 -10.61
CA SER A 121 -36.56 15.82 -10.83
C SER A 121 -37.62 16.08 -9.75
N SER A 122 -37.24 16.24 -8.48
CA SER A 122 -38.19 16.55 -7.41
C SER A 122 -38.81 17.94 -7.55
N VAL A 123 -38.03 18.91 -8.05
CA VAL A 123 -38.51 20.28 -8.30
C VAL A 123 -39.38 20.32 -9.55
N ALA A 124 -39.04 19.56 -10.59
CA ALA A 124 -39.84 19.47 -11.81
C ALA A 124 -41.16 18.68 -11.61
N GLY A 125 -41.18 17.66 -10.74
CA GLY A 125 -42.39 16.88 -10.43
C GLY A 125 -43.36 17.56 -9.46
N GLY A 126 -42.93 18.58 -8.72
CA GLY A 126 -43.74 19.29 -7.73
C GLY A 126 -44.76 20.29 -8.29
N LEU A 127 -44.80 20.51 -9.61
CA LEU A 127 -45.69 21.50 -10.26
C LEU A 127 -46.98 20.91 -10.87
N GLN A 128 -47.22 19.60 -10.75
CA GLN A 128 -48.47 18.97 -11.20
C GLN A 128 -49.24 18.41 -10.00
N GLY A 129 -50.14 19.20 -9.38
CA GLY A 129 -50.98 18.63 -8.33
C GLY A 129 -52.01 19.50 -7.62
N THR A 130 -51.99 20.83 -7.69
CA THR A 130 -53.03 21.63 -7.02
C THR A 130 -54.22 21.85 -7.96
N LYS A 131 -55.17 20.90 -7.94
CA LYS A 131 -56.53 21.14 -8.45
C LYS A 131 -57.11 22.40 -7.78
N PRO A 132 -57.68 23.37 -8.51
CA PRO A 132 -58.43 24.45 -7.87
C PRO A 132 -59.70 23.87 -7.25
N ALA A 133 -59.75 23.83 -5.92
CA ALA A 133 -60.98 23.57 -5.19
C ALA A 133 -61.86 24.83 -5.29
N TYR A 134 -62.95 24.73 -6.04
CA TYR A 134 -64.01 25.74 -6.01
C TYR A 134 -64.72 25.65 -4.64
N PRO A 135 -64.90 26.76 -3.91
CA PRO A 135 -65.72 26.75 -2.70
C PRO A 135 -67.21 26.76 -3.10
N ASP A 136 -67.92 25.71 -2.73
CA ASP A 136 -69.38 25.66 -2.79
C ASP A 136 -69.98 26.75 -1.88
N PHE A 137 -70.65 27.72 -2.50
CA PHE A 137 -71.40 28.76 -1.82
C PHE A 137 -72.70 28.15 -1.26
N ILE A 138 -72.73 27.87 0.05
CA ILE A 138 -73.96 27.57 0.79
C ILE A 138 -74.47 28.90 1.36
N GLY A 139 -75.52 29.44 0.76
CA GLY A 139 -76.30 30.55 1.30
C GLY A 139 -77.49 30.03 2.15
N PRO A 140 -77.94 30.82 3.15
CA PRO A 140 -79.04 30.47 4.06
C PRO A 140 -80.42 30.45 3.39
#